data_AF-A0A4Q9PAN6-F1
#
_entry.id   AF-A0A4Q9PAN6-F1
#
_cell.length_a   1.000
_cell.length_b   1.000
_cell.length_c   1.000
_cell.angle_alpha   90.00
_cell.angle_beta   90.00
_cell.angle_gamma   90.00
#
_symmetry.space_group_name_H-M   'P 1'
#
loop_
_entity.id
_entity.type
_entity.pdbx_description
1 polymer ?
#
loop_
_entity_poly.entity_id
_entity_poly.type
_entity_poly.pdbx_seq_one_letter_code
_entity_poly.pdbx_strand_id
1 'polypeptide(L)'
;MQGEFEHRRVKQFYRRTNKNRTFGRQIALEVRRAHIVNKITQLQSDTVTTRHKRRKPKATQGARGKRMHLRFQDSQPLPHTQPDLHFHISTDKRYPIKLDDFLHENDGDPACENFEWDLKAHLLRHLPGGDALPPDYTPTPDDIYSVRIENSRLYRHKVLRVNYTTYDMRRDQDSINPRTHPDVMMLAPNGASHPYLYARVIGIFHVEAYFAGESLDGTDDTDPETIHVLWVRWFDLDPHAPGGFKARRLPRLRWAQLDDDAFGFVSPTQVLRAANLMPAFAHGQSDAALPGYSVARQEDEEDTDWNYHYVGM
;
A
#
# COMPACT_ATOMS: atom_id res chain seq x y z
N MET A 1 3.37 -22.59 -20.11
CA MET A 1 2.73 -23.92 -19.93
C MET A 1 2.86 -24.38 -18.48
N GLN A 2 1.97 -23.95 -17.57
CA GLN A 2 2.08 -24.28 -16.13
C GLN A 2 0.78 -24.82 -15.48
N GLY A 3 -0.29 -25.08 -16.25
CA GLY A 3 -1.57 -25.52 -15.67
C GLY A 3 -1.70 -27.02 -15.40
N GLU A 4 -1.09 -27.87 -16.24
CA GLU A 4 -1.42 -29.31 -16.31
C GLU A 4 -0.95 -30.11 -15.07
N PHE A 5 0.09 -29.63 -14.36
CA PHE A 5 0.67 -30.34 -13.21
C PHE A 5 0.30 -29.76 -11.84
N GLU A 6 -0.39 -28.61 -11.76
CA GLU A 6 -0.72 -27.96 -10.48
C GLU A 6 -1.64 -28.82 -9.59
N HIS A 7 -2.52 -29.63 -10.20
CA HIS A 7 -3.35 -30.59 -9.45
C HIS A 7 -2.52 -31.65 -8.69
N ARG A 8 -1.32 -32.02 -9.18
CA ARG A 8 -0.40 -32.92 -8.45
C ARG A 8 0.17 -32.24 -7.20
N ARG A 9 0.46 -30.94 -7.30
CA ARG A 9 0.99 -30.12 -6.21
C ARG A 9 -0.04 -29.94 -5.08
N VAL A 10 -1.29 -29.63 -5.44
CA VAL A 10 -2.39 -29.55 -4.47
C VAL A 10 -2.60 -30.90 -3.76
N LYS A 11 -2.52 -32.01 -4.48
CA LYS A 11 -2.58 -33.36 -3.89
C LYS A 11 -1.42 -33.66 -2.93
N GLN A 12 -0.22 -33.14 -3.18
CA GLN A 12 0.91 -33.28 -2.25
C GLN A 12 0.67 -32.51 -0.93
N PHE A 13 0.14 -31.28 -1.00
CA PHE A 13 -0.23 -30.52 0.20
C PHE A 13 -1.39 -31.18 0.95
N TYR A 14 -2.40 -31.69 0.24
CA TYR A 14 -3.52 -32.42 0.85
C TYR A 14 -3.05 -33.60 1.72
N ARG A 15 -2.01 -34.35 1.29
CA ARG A 15 -1.43 -35.46 2.08
C ARG A 15 -0.87 -35.00 3.44
N ARG A 16 -0.47 -33.74 3.57
CA ARG A 16 0.11 -33.15 4.78
C ARG A 16 -0.92 -32.47 5.70
N THR A 17 -2.16 -32.36 5.24
CA THR A 17 -3.27 -31.86 6.07
C THR A 17 -3.82 -32.95 6.97
N ASN A 18 -4.50 -32.54 8.05
CA ASN A 18 -5.22 -33.47 8.93
C ASN A 18 -6.57 -33.95 8.33
N LYS A 19 -6.84 -33.64 7.04
CA LYS A 19 -8.03 -34.05 6.25
C LYS A 19 -9.38 -33.73 6.88
N ASN A 20 -9.43 -32.79 7.83
CA ASN A 20 -10.68 -32.30 8.40
C ASN A 20 -11.35 -31.28 7.44
N ARG A 21 -12.53 -30.76 7.80
CA ARG A 21 -13.26 -29.77 6.97
C ARG A 21 -12.48 -28.48 6.66
N THR A 22 -11.36 -28.21 7.35
CA THR A 22 -10.51 -27.01 7.13
C THR A 22 -9.27 -27.28 6.28
N PHE A 23 -9.18 -28.43 5.61
CA PHE A 23 -8.03 -28.80 4.77
C PHE A 23 -7.70 -27.74 3.69
N GLY A 24 -8.71 -27.06 3.13
CA GLY A 24 -8.50 -26.00 2.14
C GLY A 24 -7.68 -24.82 2.70
N ARG A 25 -7.99 -24.38 3.93
CA ARG A 25 -7.23 -23.33 4.64
C ARG A 25 -5.80 -23.79 4.92
N GLN A 26 -5.61 -25.05 5.28
CA GLN A 26 -4.30 -25.63 5.55
C GLN A 26 -3.43 -25.68 4.28
N ILE A 27 -4.01 -26.11 3.14
CA ILE A 27 -3.32 -26.10 1.85
C ILE A 27 -2.95 -24.66 1.44
N ALA A 28 -3.88 -23.71 1.57
CA ALA A 28 -3.60 -22.31 1.24
C ALA A 28 -2.45 -21.72 2.08
N LEU A 29 -2.43 -22.00 3.38
CA LEU A 29 -1.33 -21.61 4.27
C LEU A 29 -0.01 -22.27 3.88
N GLU A 30 -0.02 -23.54 3.49
CA GLU A 30 1.20 -24.26 3.11
C GLU A 30 1.74 -23.81 1.75
N VAL A 31 0.87 -23.54 0.77
CA VAL A 31 1.23 -22.92 -0.51
C VAL A 31 1.85 -21.53 -0.27
N ARG A 32 1.22 -20.71 0.58
CA ARG A 32 1.74 -19.38 0.96
C ARG A 32 3.12 -19.49 1.61
N ARG A 33 3.30 -20.40 2.58
CA ARG A 33 4.59 -20.66 3.22
C ARG A 33 5.65 -21.10 2.22
N ALA A 34 5.34 -22.05 1.35
CA ALA A 34 6.27 -22.53 0.32
C ALA A 34 6.68 -21.41 -0.64
N HIS A 35 5.75 -20.54 -1.03
CA HIS A 35 6.04 -19.39 -1.87
C HIS A 35 6.98 -18.39 -1.16
N ILE A 36 6.72 -18.08 0.11
CA ILE A 36 7.60 -17.20 0.93
C ILE A 36 9.00 -17.79 1.04
N VAL A 37 9.12 -19.09 1.38
CA VAL A 37 10.41 -19.78 1.51
C VAL A 37 11.18 -19.75 0.19
N ASN A 38 10.52 -20.07 -0.93
CA ASN A 38 11.17 -20.03 -2.24
C ASN A 38 11.68 -18.62 -2.60
N LYS A 39 10.91 -17.57 -2.27
CA LYS A 39 11.34 -16.17 -2.47
C LYS A 39 12.54 -15.82 -1.59
N ILE A 40 12.62 -16.34 -0.36
CA ILE A 40 13.80 -16.19 0.52
C ILE A 40 15.01 -16.90 -0.09
N THR A 41 14.85 -18.15 -0.53
CA THR A 41 15.93 -18.94 -1.12
C THR A 41 16.49 -18.29 -2.38
N GLN A 42 15.62 -17.74 -3.25
CA GLN A 42 16.03 -17.00 -4.44
C GLN A 42 16.85 -15.75 -4.08
N LEU A 43 16.38 -14.95 -3.12
CA LEU A 43 17.09 -13.77 -2.65
C LEU A 43 18.45 -14.11 -2.01
N GLN A 44 18.56 -15.27 -1.33
CA GLN A 44 19.82 -15.75 -0.76
C GLN A 44 20.76 -16.37 -1.82
N SER A 45 20.23 -16.99 -2.88
CA SER A 45 21.08 -17.50 -3.97
C SER A 45 21.66 -16.37 -4.81
N ASP A 46 20.95 -15.26 -4.96
CA ASP A 46 21.42 -14.07 -5.67
C ASP A 46 22.56 -13.36 -4.93
N THR A 47 22.60 -13.43 -3.59
CA THR A 47 23.71 -12.89 -2.77
C THR A 47 24.94 -13.80 -2.75
N VAL A 48 24.78 -15.11 -2.95
CA VAL A 48 25.91 -16.06 -2.98
C VAL A 48 26.54 -16.16 -4.38
N THR A 49 25.74 -16.10 -5.45
CA THR A 49 26.25 -16.21 -6.84
C THR A 49 26.90 -14.92 -7.37
N THR A 50 26.69 -13.77 -6.71
CA THR A 50 27.33 -12.50 -7.06
C THR A 50 28.81 -12.40 -6.68
N ARG A 51 29.35 -13.34 -5.88
CA ARG A 51 30.76 -13.32 -5.46
C ARG A 51 31.78 -13.84 -6.48
N HIS A 52 31.37 -14.51 -7.57
CA HIS A 52 32.30 -15.18 -8.51
C HIS A 52 32.10 -14.92 -10.01
N LYS A 53 31.33 -13.90 -10.41
CA LYS A 53 31.32 -13.45 -11.81
C LYS A 53 31.85 -12.03 -11.90
N ARG A 54 33.04 -11.85 -12.49
CA ARG A 54 33.50 -10.58 -13.08
C ARG A 54 32.41 -10.13 -14.07
N ARG A 55 31.45 -9.34 -13.60
CA ARG A 55 30.43 -8.73 -14.46
C ARG A 55 31.15 -7.68 -15.30
N LYS A 56 31.11 -7.86 -16.62
CA LYS A 56 31.26 -6.72 -17.54
C LYS A 56 30.28 -5.64 -17.09
N PRO A 57 30.65 -4.34 -17.12
CA PRO A 57 29.74 -3.29 -16.70
C PRO A 57 28.49 -3.40 -17.58
N LYS A 58 27.36 -3.80 -16.97
CA LYS A 58 26.07 -3.50 -17.56
C LYS A 58 26.05 -1.98 -17.67
N ALA A 59 25.71 -1.46 -18.85
CA ALA A 59 25.34 -0.07 -19.00
C ALA A 59 24.48 0.32 -17.79
N THR A 60 24.86 1.40 -17.12
CA THR A 60 24.12 2.00 -16.01
C THR A 60 22.68 2.21 -16.46
N GLN A 61 21.81 1.24 -16.16
CA GLN A 61 20.39 1.54 -16.04
C GLN A 61 20.34 2.66 -15.00
N GLY A 62 19.76 3.80 -15.37
CA GLY A 62 19.61 4.95 -14.48
C GLY A 62 19.14 4.48 -13.11
N ALA A 63 19.64 5.12 -12.05
CA ALA A 63 19.28 4.75 -10.69
C ALA A 63 17.76 4.71 -10.58
N ARG A 64 17.20 3.50 -10.40
CA ARG A 64 15.77 3.33 -10.13
C ARG A 64 15.46 4.08 -8.84
N GLY A 65 14.41 4.91 -8.86
CA GLY A 65 14.04 5.78 -7.75
C GLY A 65 13.87 5.08 -6.40
N LYS A 66 13.88 5.86 -5.31
CA LYS A 66 13.79 5.37 -3.93
C LYS A 66 12.38 4.99 -3.54
N ARG A 67 12.19 3.75 -3.09
CA ARG A 67 10.90 3.21 -2.68
C ARG A 67 10.56 3.49 -1.22
N MET A 68 9.26 3.68 -0.95
CA MET A 68 8.75 3.95 0.40
C MET A 68 8.54 2.71 1.29
N HIS A 69 8.47 1.50 0.73
CA HIS A 69 8.29 0.30 1.55
C HIS A 69 9.63 -0.28 2.02
N LEU A 70 9.60 -0.93 3.18
CA LEU A 70 10.77 -1.62 3.74
C LEU A 70 11.06 -2.93 3.02
N ARG A 71 12.33 -3.33 2.99
CA ARG A 71 12.75 -4.59 2.38
C ARG A 71 12.30 -5.76 3.24
N PHE A 72 12.23 -6.93 2.62
CA PHE A 72 11.87 -8.15 3.34
C PHE A 72 12.80 -8.45 4.52
N GLN A 73 14.10 -8.15 4.37
CA GLN A 73 15.14 -8.40 5.38
C GLN A 73 15.07 -7.45 6.58
N ASP A 74 14.42 -6.29 6.42
CA ASP A 74 14.30 -5.29 7.48
C ASP A 74 13.37 -5.82 8.58
N SER A 75 13.88 -5.89 9.81
CA SER A 75 13.13 -6.43 10.95
C SER A 75 12.35 -5.33 11.67
N GLN A 76 11.03 -5.40 11.57
CA GLN A 76 10.08 -4.60 12.33
C GLN A 76 8.90 -5.50 12.70
N PRO A 77 9.03 -6.37 13.70
CA PRO A 77 7.95 -7.23 14.12
C PRO A 77 6.83 -6.37 14.72
N LEU A 78 5.62 -6.54 14.20
CA LEU A 78 4.43 -5.89 14.75
C LEU A 78 3.56 -6.96 15.41
N PRO A 79 3.36 -6.93 16.75
CA PRO A 79 2.51 -7.90 17.44
C PRO A 79 1.06 -7.75 17.01
N HIS A 80 0.23 -8.74 17.34
CA HIS A 80 -1.21 -8.64 17.11
C HIS A 80 -1.80 -7.43 17.86
N THR A 81 -2.62 -6.67 17.15
CA THR A 81 -3.37 -5.55 17.72
C THR A 81 -4.43 -6.03 18.69
N GLN A 82 -4.63 -5.30 19.79
CA GLN A 82 -5.71 -5.56 20.73
C GLN A 82 -7.08 -5.41 20.04
N PRO A 83 -8.10 -6.23 20.35
CA PRO A 83 -9.36 -6.27 19.58
C PRO A 83 -10.21 -4.98 19.62
N ASP A 84 -9.99 -4.13 20.61
CA ASP A 84 -10.65 -2.84 20.83
C ASP A 84 -10.07 -1.72 19.96
N LEU A 85 -8.79 -1.80 19.60
CA LEU A 85 -8.15 -0.87 18.68
C LEU A 85 -8.55 -1.20 17.24
N HIS A 86 -8.80 -0.17 16.43
CA HIS A 86 -9.14 -0.35 15.02
C HIS A 86 -7.94 -0.76 14.18
N PHE A 87 -6.78 -0.12 14.40
CA PHE A 87 -5.56 -0.42 13.66
C PHE A 87 -4.32 -0.33 14.57
N HIS A 88 -3.19 -0.82 14.05
CA HIS A 88 -1.88 -0.69 14.69
C HIS A 88 -0.80 -0.55 13.62
N ILE A 89 0.04 0.46 13.78
CA ILE A 89 1.28 0.69 13.05
C ILE A 89 2.37 0.94 14.10
N SER A 90 3.61 0.55 13.80
CA SER A 90 4.75 0.84 14.67
C SER A 90 4.98 2.35 14.80
N THR A 91 5.38 2.81 15.97
CA THR A 91 5.86 4.20 16.20
C THR A 91 7.39 4.31 16.23
N ASP A 92 8.09 3.19 16.02
CA ASP A 92 9.57 3.17 15.93
C ASP A 92 10.09 4.08 14.81
N LYS A 93 11.09 4.90 15.14
CA LYS A 93 11.78 5.84 14.26
C LYS A 93 12.98 5.25 13.52
N ARG A 94 13.20 3.93 13.62
CA ARG A 94 14.38 3.21 13.08
C ARG A 94 14.64 3.38 11.58
N TYR A 95 13.61 3.64 10.78
CA TYR A 95 13.73 3.70 9.31
C TYR A 95 13.36 5.08 8.74
N PRO A 96 14.12 6.13 9.08
CA PRO A 96 13.84 7.48 8.57
C PRO A 96 14.22 7.60 7.09
N ILE A 97 13.49 8.46 6.40
CA ILE A 97 13.82 9.02 5.09
C ILE A 97 13.66 10.54 5.23
N LYS A 98 14.62 11.31 4.72
CA LYS A 98 14.39 12.75 4.54
C LYS A 98 13.49 12.97 3.33
N LEU A 99 12.49 13.82 3.49
CA LEU A 99 11.53 14.16 2.44
C LEU A 99 12.24 14.71 1.20
N ASP A 100 13.14 15.68 1.37
CA ASP A 100 13.86 16.31 0.26
C ASP A 100 14.71 15.30 -0.53
N ASP A 101 15.45 14.42 0.18
CA ASP A 101 16.22 13.35 -0.46
C ASP A 101 15.31 12.40 -1.25
N PHE A 102 14.13 12.08 -0.71
CA PHE A 102 13.16 11.20 -1.38
C PHE A 102 12.58 11.82 -2.64
N LEU A 103 12.23 13.11 -2.61
CA LEU A 103 11.73 13.81 -3.79
C LEU A 103 12.82 13.94 -4.85
N HIS A 104 14.04 14.27 -4.45
CA HIS A 104 15.16 14.37 -5.38
C HIS A 104 15.53 13.03 -6.03
N GLU A 105 15.53 11.93 -5.27
CA GLU A 105 15.82 10.59 -5.81
C GLU A 105 14.69 10.04 -6.71
N ASN A 106 13.49 10.64 -6.66
CA ASN A 106 12.32 10.25 -7.45
C ASN A 106 11.87 11.36 -8.41
N ASP A 107 12.77 12.28 -8.74
CA ASP A 107 12.47 13.38 -9.66
C ASP A 107 12.04 12.83 -11.04
N GLY A 108 10.92 13.35 -11.55
CA GLY A 108 10.29 12.90 -12.78
C GLY A 108 9.42 11.63 -12.68
N ASP A 109 9.21 11.07 -11.48
CA ASP A 109 8.23 9.99 -11.28
C ASP A 109 6.80 10.58 -11.18
N PRO A 110 5.82 10.11 -11.99
CA PRO A 110 4.45 10.61 -11.93
C PRO A 110 3.79 10.49 -10.55
N ALA A 111 4.21 9.51 -9.74
CA ALA A 111 3.67 9.33 -8.41
C ALA A 111 4.19 10.37 -7.40
N CYS A 112 5.29 11.06 -7.72
CA CYS A 112 5.97 11.98 -6.81
C CYS A 112 5.79 13.46 -7.16
N GLU A 113 5.14 13.80 -8.28
CA GLU A 113 5.01 15.20 -8.76
C GLU A 113 4.41 16.17 -7.72
N ASN A 114 3.31 15.78 -7.06
CA ASN A 114 2.62 16.61 -6.06
C ASN A 114 2.76 16.09 -4.62
N PHE A 115 3.74 15.20 -4.38
CA PHE A 115 3.82 14.42 -3.14
C PHE A 115 3.85 15.28 -1.87
N GLU A 116 4.67 16.32 -1.81
CA GLU A 116 4.77 17.16 -0.61
C GLU A 116 3.50 17.97 -0.35
N TRP A 117 2.92 18.53 -1.41
CA TRP A 117 1.68 19.30 -1.32
C TRP A 117 0.54 18.42 -0.80
N ASP A 118 0.33 17.27 -1.43
CA ASP A 118 -0.73 16.33 -1.05
C ASP A 118 -0.51 15.76 0.35
N LEU A 119 0.74 15.53 0.74
CA LEU A 119 1.08 15.08 2.08
C LEU A 119 0.72 16.14 3.11
N LYS A 120 1.14 17.40 2.91
CA LYS A 120 0.82 18.49 3.83
C LYS A 120 -0.68 18.78 3.87
N ALA A 121 -1.38 18.70 2.74
CA ALA A 121 -2.83 18.79 2.67
C ALA A 121 -3.52 17.70 3.49
N HIS A 122 -2.99 16.48 3.46
CA HIS A 122 -3.46 15.38 4.31
C HIS A 122 -3.19 15.64 5.79
N LEU A 123 -1.99 16.11 6.14
CA LEU A 123 -1.61 16.43 7.52
C LEU A 123 -2.44 17.58 8.11
N LEU A 124 -2.73 18.61 7.31
CA LEU A 124 -3.58 19.75 7.71
C LEU A 124 -4.93 19.27 8.28
N ARG A 125 -5.54 18.25 7.68
CA ARG A 125 -6.82 17.68 8.13
C ARG A 125 -6.72 16.81 9.37
N HIS A 126 -5.52 16.33 9.71
CA HIS A 126 -5.28 15.41 10.82
C HIS A 126 -4.55 16.03 12.01
N LEU A 127 -4.08 17.26 11.88
CA LEU A 127 -3.58 18.07 12.98
C LEU A 127 -4.73 18.73 13.76
N PRO A 128 -4.49 19.20 15.00
CA PRO A 128 -5.51 19.83 15.84
C PRO A 128 -6.22 20.99 15.12
N GLY A 129 -7.55 20.95 15.11
CA GLY A 129 -8.38 21.94 14.40
C GLY A 129 -8.72 21.56 12.95
N GLY A 130 -8.04 20.56 12.37
CA GLY A 130 -8.34 20.05 11.03
C GLY A 130 -9.75 19.46 10.90
N ASP A 131 -10.28 18.83 11.96
CA ASP A 131 -11.63 18.26 11.99
C ASP A 131 -12.75 19.31 11.83
N ALA A 132 -12.46 20.59 12.05
CA ALA A 132 -13.40 21.68 11.87
C ALA A 132 -13.54 22.10 10.39
N LEU A 133 -12.63 21.66 9.52
CA LEU A 133 -12.66 21.97 8.10
C LEU A 133 -13.79 21.21 7.40
N PRO A 134 -14.56 21.86 6.51
CA PRO A 134 -15.52 21.17 5.67
C PRO A 134 -14.89 20.05 4.82
N PRO A 135 -15.61 18.95 4.51
CA PRO A 135 -15.07 17.86 3.69
C PRO A 135 -14.59 18.29 2.30
N ASP A 136 -15.21 19.33 1.74
CA ASP A 136 -14.93 19.94 0.44
C ASP A 136 -13.91 21.10 0.52
N TYR A 137 -13.32 21.33 1.68
CA TYR A 137 -12.31 22.37 1.85
C TYR A 137 -11.04 22.08 1.04
N THR A 138 -10.65 23.05 0.22
CA THR A 138 -9.42 23.04 -0.57
C THR A 138 -8.34 23.86 0.15
N PRO A 139 -7.20 23.26 0.53
CA PRO A 139 -6.11 23.97 1.19
C PRO A 139 -5.55 25.12 0.35
N THR A 140 -5.31 26.27 0.98
CA THR A 140 -4.58 27.38 0.36
C THR A 140 -3.06 27.19 0.52
N PRO A 141 -2.22 27.89 -0.27
CA PRO A 141 -0.78 27.84 -0.09
C PRO A 141 -0.33 28.19 1.32
N ASP A 142 -0.97 29.18 1.96
CA ASP A 142 -0.63 29.60 3.32
C ASP A 142 -0.91 28.48 4.34
N ASP A 143 -2.03 27.76 4.19
CA ASP A 143 -2.33 26.60 5.04
C ASP A 143 -1.25 25.52 4.88
N ILE A 144 -0.83 25.24 3.64
CA ILE A 144 0.21 24.24 3.37
C ILE A 144 1.57 24.68 3.92
N TYR A 145 1.92 25.96 3.85
CA TYR A 145 3.16 26.50 4.42
C TYR A 145 3.16 26.52 5.95
N SER A 146 1.98 26.62 6.57
CA SER A 146 1.83 26.53 8.03
C SER A 146 2.15 25.13 8.55
N VAL A 147 1.91 24.07 7.77
CA VAL A 147 2.18 22.69 8.18
C VAL A 147 3.66 22.37 8.05
N ARG A 148 4.29 22.01 9.18
CA ARG A 148 5.68 21.59 9.27
C ARG A 148 5.80 20.12 9.64
N ILE A 149 6.80 19.47 9.06
CA ILE A 149 7.19 18.10 9.40
C ILE A 149 8.51 18.18 10.14
N GLU A 150 8.55 17.64 11.35
CA GLU A 150 9.71 17.67 12.21
C GLU A 150 10.91 17.02 11.51
N ASN A 151 12.02 17.77 11.42
CA ASN A 151 13.25 17.37 10.76
C ASN A 151 13.10 16.96 9.28
N SER A 152 11.98 17.28 8.62
CA SER A 152 11.63 16.81 7.27
C SER A 152 11.75 15.29 7.12
N ARG A 153 11.35 14.50 8.14
CA ARG A 153 11.51 13.04 8.17
C ARG A 153 10.20 12.27 8.04
N LEU A 154 10.24 11.27 7.16
CA LEU A 154 9.23 10.23 7.02
C LEU A 154 9.76 8.93 7.65
N TYR A 155 9.08 8.38 8.65
CA TYR A 155 9.48 7.14 9.30
C TYR A 155 8.71 5.97 8.71
N ARG A 156 9.40 5.11 7.95
CA ARG A 156 8.76 4.02 7.21
C ARG A 156 8.39 2.82 8.10
N HIS A 157 7.29 2.18 7.73
CA HIS A 157 6.83 0.94 8.36
C HIS A 157 6.60 -0.18 7.37
N LYS A 158 6.75 -1.40 7.89
CA LYS A 158 6.63 -2.64 7.12
C LYS A 158 5.20 -3.13 6.99
N VAL A 159 4.39 -2.95 8.05
CA VAL A 159 3.08 -3.58 8.20
C VAL A 159 2.12 -2.65 8.89
N LEU A 160 0.88 -2.63 8.41
CA LEU A 160 -0.31 -2.12 9.08
C LEU A 160 -1.18 -3.32 9.45
N ARG A 161 -1.67 -3.36 10.70
CA ARG A 161 -2.70 -4.32 11.13
C ARG A 161 -4.03 -3.62 11.31
N VAL A 162 -5.10 -4.17 10.74
CA VAL A 162 -6.45 -3.62 10.85
C VAL A 162 -7.37 -4.69 11.42
N ASN A 163 -8.06 -4.35 12.50
CA ASN A 163 -9.09 -5.19 13.10
C ASN A 163 -10.44 -4.87 12.45
N TYR A 164 -11.12 -5.91 11.98
CA TYR A 164 -12.45 -5.79 11.39
C TYR A 164 -13.42 -6.76 12.07
N THR A 165 -14.71 -6.44 11.96
CA THR A 165 -15.76 -7.29 12.49
C THR A 165 -16.20 -8.27 11.42
N THR A 166 -16.16 -9.57 11.73
CA THR A 166 -16.66 -10.63 10.87
C THR A 166 -18.18 -10.75 10.99
N TYR A 167 -18.81 -11.45 10.04
CA TYR A 167 -20.28 -11.64 10.02
C TYR A 167 -20.83 -12.29 11.30
N ASP A 168 -20.07 -13.17 11.95
CA ASP A 168 -20.42 -13.79 13.23
C ASP A 168 -20.17 -12.89 14.46
N MET A 169 -20.02 -11.57 14.24
CA MET A 169 -19.76 -10.54 15.26
C MET A 169 -18.49 -10.79 16.07
N ARG A 170 -17.49 -11.45 15.46
CA ARG A 170 -16.17 -11.63 16.04
C ARG A 170 -15.21 -10.60 15.47
N ARG A 171 -14.06 -10.45 16.12
CA ARG A 171 -12.95 -9.66 15.60
C ARG A 171 -11.96 -10.58 14.90
N ASP A 172 -11.59 -10.21 13.70
CA ASP A 172 -10.45 -10.79 12.97
C ASP A 172 -9.53 -9.67 12.52
N GLN A 173 -8.34 -10.03 12.07
CA GLN A 173 -7.26 -9.06 11.82
C GLN A 173 -6.59 -9.30 10.47
N ASP A 174 -6.59 -8.25 9.66
CA ASP A 174 -5.81 -8.20 8.44
C ASP A 174 -4.41 -7.62 8.68
N SER A 175 -3.47 -8.07 7.85
CA SER A 175 -2.09 -7.59 7.82
C SER A 175 -1.80 -7.05 6.42
N ILE A 176 -1.73 -5.73 6.31
CA ILE A 176 -1.44 -5.01 5.08
C ILE A 176 0.06 -4.79 4.98
N ASN A 177 0.63 -5.15 3.83
CA ASN A 177 2.06 -4.97 3.55
C ASN A 177 2.21 -4.53 2.09
N PRO A 178 2.79 -3.33 1.83
CA PRO A 178 2.94 -2.78 0.49
C PRO A 178 3.60 -3.72 -0.53
N ARG A 179 4.43 -4.67 -0.06
CA ARG A 179 5.17 -5.60 -0.91
C ARG A 179 4.40 -6.86 -1.30
N THR A 180 3.38 -7.26 -0.53
CA THR A 180 2.77 -8.60 -0.72
C THR A 180 1.25 -8.60 -0.66
N HIS A 181 0.66 -7.77 0.19
CA HIS A 181 -0.79 -7.64 0.33
C HIS A 181 -1.11 -6.16 0.52
N PRO A 182 -0.91 -5.35 -0.53
CA PRO A 182 -1.01 -3.90 -0.44
C PRO A 182 -2.44 -3.39 -0.58
N ASP A 183 -3.35 -4.21 -1.10
CA ASP A 183 -4.67 -3.74 -1.51
C ASP A 183 -5.59 -3.60 -0.28
N VAL A 184 -6.27 -2.46 -0.20
CA VAL A 184 -7.17 -2.09 0.89
C VAL A 184 -8.54 -1.69 0.35
N MET A 185 -9.56 -1.81 1.21
CA MET A 185 -10.89 -1.30 0.93
C MET A 185 -11.35 -0.32 2.01
N MET A 186 -12.07 0.72 1.56
CA MET A 186 -12.60 1.80 2.39
C MET A 186 -14.08 2.00 2.09
N LEU A 187 -14.78 2.77 2.92
CA LEU A 187 -16.17 3.12 2.68
C LEU A 187 -16.25 4.19 1.59
N ALA A 188 -17.14 4.00 0.61
CA ALA A 188 -17.41 5.02 -0.40
C ALA A 188 -18.32 6.14 0.15
N PRO A 189 -18.29 7.34 -0.45
CA PRO A 189 -19.20 8.42 -0.09
C PRO A 189 -20.67 8.00 -0.19
N ASN A 190 -21.53 8.61 0.64
CA ASN A 190 -22.96 8.38 0.63
C ASN A 190 -23.54 8.65 -0.77
N GLY A 191 -24.35 7.71 -1.28
CA GLY A 191 -24.95 7.82 -2.61
C GLY A 191 -24.13 7.23 -3.76
N ALA A 192 -22.90 6.74 -3.50
CA ALA A 192 -22.13 5.98 -4.48
C ALA A 192 -22.89 4.70 -4.90
N SER A 193 -22.77 4.33 -6.17
CA SER A 193 -23.42 3.13 -6.73
C SER A 193 -22.88 1.82 -6.14
N HIS A 194 -21.62 1.84 -5.71
CA HIS A 194 -20.94 0.74 -5.03
C HIS A 194 -20.45 1.23 -3.66
N PRO A 195 -20.64 0.45 -2.58
CA PRO A 195 -20.41 0.93 -1.21
C PRO A 195 -18.94 1.07 -0.81
N TYR A 196 -17.99 0.67 -1.66
CA TYR A 196 -16.58 0.61 -1.28
C TYR A 196 -15.66 1.33 -2.27
N LEU A 197 -14.57 1.89 -1.76
CA LEU A 197 -13.42 2.32 -2.55
C LEU A 197 -12.29 1.30 -2.38
N TYR A 198 -11.42 1.22 -3.37
CA TYR A 198 -10.27 0.33 -3.35
C TYR A 198 -9.01 1.11 -3.70
N ALA A 199 -7.93 0.78 -3.00
CA ALA A 199 -6.63 1.38 -3.27
C ALA A 199 -5.52 0.36 -3.03
N ARG A 200 -4.39 0.55 -3.69
CA ARG A 200 -3.15 -0.18 -3.46
C ARG A 200 -2.21 0.67 -2.62
N VAL A 201 -1.82 0.20 -1.44
CA VAL A 201 -0.85 0.89 -0.58
C VAL A 201 0.56 0.76 -1.16
N ILE A 202 1.17 1.89 -1.49
CA ILE A 202 2.54 2.03 -1.98
C ILE A 202 3.53 2.11 -0.81
N GLY A 203 3.15 2.85 0.23
CA GLY A 203 3.99 3.11 1.40
C GLY A 203 3.18 3.28 2.68
N ILE A 204 3.76 2.85 3.79
CA ILE A 204 3.23 3.07 5.15
C ILE A 204 4.32 3.81 5.91
N PHE A 205 3.99 4.96 6.48
CA PHE A 205 4.92 5.73 7.29
C PHE A 205 4.18 6.55 8.34
N HIS A 206 4.89 7.04 9.35
CA HIS A 206 4.42 8.16 10.15
C HIS A 206 5.33 9.36 9.97
N VAL A 207 4.78 10.51 10.30
CA VAL A 207 5.50 11.77 10.41
C VAL A 207 5.19 12.37 11.77
N GLU A 208 6.10 13.23 12.22
CA GLU A 208 5.85 14.13 13.34
C GLU A 208 5.56 15.49 12.72
N ALA A 209 4.34 16.00 12.87
CA ALA A 209 3.90 17.21 12.21
C ALA A 209 3.28 18.20 13.20
N TYR A 210 3.37 19.49 12.87
CA TYR A 210 2.86 20.58 13.71
C TYR A 210 2.54 21.81 12.84
N PHE A 211 1.78 22.74 13.39
CA PHE A 211 1.61 24.07 12.81
C PHE A 211 2.70 25.01 13.28
N ALA A 212 3.34 25.68 12.32
CA ALA A 212 4.23 26.80 12.60
C ALA A 212 3.43 28.00 13.11
N GLY A 213 3.91 28.59 14.21
CA GLY A 213 3.42 29.86 14.71
C GLY A 213 3.90 31.05 13.88
N GLU A 214 3.41 32.24 14.22
CA GLU A 214 3.81 33.48 13.54
C GLU A 214 5.22 33.94 13.93
N SER A 215 5.70 33.52 15.11
CA SER A 215 7.03 33.84 15.62
C SER A 215 8.13 33.08 14.87
N LEU A 216 9.15 33.81 14.41
CA LEU A 216 10.33 33.22 13.74
C LEU A 216 11.15 32.31 14.66
N ASP A 217 10.99 32.47 15.98
CA ASP A 217 11.73 31.72 16.99
C ASP A 217 11.05 30.39 17.34
N GLY A 218 9.89 30.09 16.73
CA GLY A 218 9.11 28.86 16.94
C GLY A 218 8.42 28.77 18.30
N THR A 219 8.35 29.88 19.05
CA THR A 219 7.75 29.92 20.39
C THR A 219 6.26 29.62 20.40
N ASP A 220 5.59 29.89 19.29
CA ASP A 220 4.15 29.78 19.13
C ASP A 220 3.78 28.56 18.26
N ASP A 221 4.76 27.70 17.96
CA ASP A 221 4.54 26.44 17.27
C ASP A 221 3.68 25.52 18.14
N THR A 222 2.76 24.77 17.53
CA THR A 222 2.02 23.73 18.24
C THR A 222 2.92 22.54 18.58
N ASP A 223 2.55 21.77 19.59
CA ASP A 223 3.26 20.52 19.90
C ASP A 223 3.22 19.53 18.71
N PRO A 224 4.35 18.87 18.36
CA PRO A 224 4.38 17.86 17.32
C PRO A 224 3.47 16.66 17.60
N GLU A 225 2.65 16.31 16.62
CA GLU A 225 1.80 15.13 16.65
C GLU A 225 2.32 14.04 15.72
N THR A 226 2.25 12.79 16.19
CA THR A 226 2.57 11.62 15.37
C THR A 226 1.36 11.24 14.52
N ILE A 227 1.45 11.48 13.21
CA ILE A 227 0.38 11.16 12.25
C ILE A 227 0.81 9.97 11.41
N HIS A 228 0.00 8.91 11.42
CA HIS A 228 0.18 7.75 10.56
C HIS A 228 -0.45 8.00 9.19
N VAL A 229 0.31 7.72 8.13
CA VAL A 229 -0.09 8.01 6.75
C VAL A 229 0.10 6.78 5.86
N LEU A 230 -0.90 6.51 5.02
CA LEU A 230 -0.82 5.53 3.94
C LEU A 230 -0.73 6.29 2.62
N TRP A 231 0.33 6.04 1.85
CA TRP A 231 0.42 6.52 0.47
C TRP A 231 -0.13 5.45 -0.46
N VAL A 232 -1.12 5.79 -1.28
CA VAL A 232 -1.90 4.83 -2.06
C VAL A 232 -2.00 5.22 -3.53
N ARG A 233 -2.26 4.21 -4.37
CA ARG A 233 -2.72 4.35 -5.76
C ARG A 233 -4.16 3.88 -5.87
N TRP A 234 -5.03 4.67 -6.48
CA TRP A 234 -6.46 4.42 -6.52
C TRP A 234 -6.89 3.46 -7.62
N PHE A 235 -8.00 2.75 -7.37
CA PHE A 235 -8.73 1.97 -8.35
C PHE A 235 -10.11 2.58 -8.60
N ASP A 236 -10.51 2.60 -9.86
CA ASP A 236 -11.88 2.87 -10.28
C ASP A 236 -12.66 1.58 -10.46
N LEU A 237 -13.98 1.66 -10.31
CA LEU A 237 -14.87 0.65 -10.83
C LEU A 237 -14.96 0.74 -12.35
N ASP A 238 -14.94 -0.41 -13.01
CA ASP A 238 -15.12 -0.47 -14.45
C ASP A 238 -16.62 -0.35 -14.81
N PRO A 239 -17.06 0.78 -15.41
CA PRO A 239 -18.47 0.97 -15.76
C PRO A 239 -18.93 0.01 -16.86
N HIS A 240 -18.02 -0.54 -17.66
CA HIS A 240 -18.35 -1.44 -18.77
C HIS A 240 -18.61 -2.89 -18.32
N ALA A 241 -18.26 -3.23 -17.07
CA ALA A 241 -18.55 -4.54 -16.49
C ALA A 241 -19.06 -4.40 -15.05
N PRO A 242 -20.30 -3.92 -14.88
CA PRO A 242 -20.88 -3.77 -13.55
C PRO A 242 -20.92 -5.12 -12.83
N GLY A 243 -20.45 -5.12 -11.59
CA GLY A 243 -20.50 -6.27 -10.70
C GLY A 243 -21.77 -6.34 -9.86
N GLY A 244 -21.82 -7.34 -8.99
CA GLY A 244 -22.83 -7.49 -7.96
C GLY A 244 -23.77 -8.66 -8.17
N PHE A 245 -24.62 -8.91 -7.17
CA PHE A 245 -25.52 -10.06 -7.14
C PHE A 245 -26.50 -10.10 -8.32
N LYS A 246 -27.02 -8.94 -8.74
CA LYS A 246 -27.93 -8.83 -9.90
C LYS A 246 -27.24 -9.25 -11.20
N ALA A 247 -25.98 -8.83 -11.39
CA ALA A 247 -25.17 -9.16 -12.56
C ALA A 247 -24.53 -10.56 -12.48
N ARG A 248 -24.58 -11.23 -11.31
CA ARG A 248 -23.91 -12.50 -11.01
C ARG A 248 -22.42 -12.49 -11.39
N ARG A 249 -21.77 -11.35 -11.20
CA ARG A 249 -20.39 -11.09 -11.57
C ARG A 249 -19.66 -10.38 -10.45
N LEU A 250 -18.38 -10.69 -10.26
CA LEU A 250 -17.55 -9.94 -9.35
C LEU A 250 -17.37 -8.49 -9.87
N PRO A 251 -17.36 -7.48 -8.99
CA PRO A 251 -16.94 -6.14 -9.37
C PRO A 251 -15.58 -6.18 -10.03
N ARG A 252 -15.46 -5.50 -11.18
CA ARG A 252 -14.20 -5.34 -11.90
C ARG A 252 -13.69 -3.92 -11.65
N LEU A 253 -12.42 -3.83 -11.31
CA LEU A 253 -11.69 -2.60 -11.07
C LEU A 253 -10.70 -2.35 -12.21
N ARG A 254 -10.40 -1.09 -12.45
CA ARG A 254 -9.33 -0.59 -13.31
C ARG A 254 -8.50 0.43 -12.51
N TRP A 255 -7.30 0.76 -12.94
CA TRP A 255 -6.53 1.85 -12.33
C TRP A 255 -7.20 3.20 -12.60
N ALA A 256 -7.16 4.09 -11.61
CA ALA A 256 -7.47 5.50 -11.81
C ALA A 256 -6.49 6.11 -12.84
N GLN A 257 -6.97 7.06 -13.63
CA GLN A 257 -6.15 7.72 -14.64
C GLN A 257 -5.26 8.78 -13.98
N LEU A 258 -4.07 9.03 -14.56
CA LEU A 258 -3.10 9.95 -13.97
C LEU A 258 -3.63 11.39 -13.83
N ASP A 259 -4.55 11.79 -14.70
CA ASP A 259 -5.22 13.09 -14.71
C ASP A 259 -6.42 13.16 -13.75
N ASP A 260 -6.76 12.07 -13.06
CA ASP A 260 -7.89 11.94 -12.14
C ASP A 260 -7.43 11.45 -10.77
N ASP A 261 -6.51 12.20 -10.14
CA ASP A 261 -5.98 11.96 -8.79
C ASP A 261 -5.58 10.48 -8.53
N ALA A 262 -4.79 9.90 -9.42
CA ALA A 262 -4.40 8.48 -9.35
C ALA A 262 -3.69 8.07 -8.05
N PHE A 263 -3.09 9.04 -7.35
CA PHE A 263 -2.36 8.85 -6.10
C PHE A 263 -2.96 9.70 -4.99
N GLY A 264 -2.79 9.25 -3.75
CA GLY A 264 -3.23 10.06 -2.62
C GLY A 264 -2.75 9.53 -1.28
N PHE A 265 -3.11 10.28 -0.24
CA PHE A 265 -2.82 9.94 1.14
C PHE A 265 -4.11 9.62 1.90
N VAL A 266 -4.06 8.53 2.65
CA VAL A 266 -5.19 7.96 3.37
C VAL A 266 -4.81 7.76 4.83
N SER A 267 -5.73 8.11 5.72
CA SER A 267 -5.55 7.80 7.14
C SER A 267 -5.84 6.32 7.39
N PRO A 268 -5.04 5.59 8.18
CA PRO A 268 -5.33 4.21 8.55
C PRO A 268 -6.70 4.01 9.18
N THR A 269 -7.32 5.06 9.75
CA THR A 269 -8.68 5.00 10.32
C THR A 269 -9.78 4.83 9.29
N GLN A 270 -9.52 5.17 8.02
CA GLN A 270 -10.48 5.05 6.94
C GLN A 270 -10.50 3.63 6.35
N VAL A 271 -9.45 2.84 6.61
CA VAL A 271 -9.29 1.49 6.07
C VAL A 271 -10.21 0.51 6.79
N LEU A 272 -11.18 -0.05 6.07
CA LEU A 272 -12.09 -1.05 6.64
C LEU A 272 -11.39 -2.39 6.84
N ARG A 273 -10.65 -2.85 5.82
CA ARG A 273 -9.98 -4.16 5.78
C ARG A 273 -9.06 -4.27 4.56
N ALA A 274 -8.28 -5.34 4.50
CA ALA A 274 -7.55 -5.70 3.29
C ALA A 274 -8.53 -6.15 2.19
N ALA A 275 -8.23 -5.78 0.94
CA ALA A 275 -8.98 -6.20 -0.23
C ALA A 275 -8.28 -7.38 -0.91
N ASN A 276 -9.03 -8.41 -1.27
CA ASN A 276 -8.51 -9.52 -2.06
C ASN A 276 -8.74 -9.22 -3.56
N LEU A 277 -7.80 -8.51 -4.18
CA LEU A 277 -7.87 -8.18 -5.60
C LEU A 277 -7.18 -9.25 -6.44
N MET A 278 -7.92 -9.83 -7.39
CA MET A 278 -7.41 -10.86 -8.28
C MET A 278 -7.16 -10.25 -9.66
N PRO A 279 -5.95 -10.34 -10.22
CA PRO A 279 -5.70 -9.94 -11.59
C PRO A 279 -6.67 -10.59 -12.58
N ALA A 280 -7.27 -9.78 -13.45
CA ALA A 280 -8.13 -10.29 -14.50
C ALA A 280 -7.28 -10.71 -15.71
N PHE A 281 -6.62 -11.86 -15.58
CA PHE A 281 -5.60 -12.37 -16.50
C PHE A 281 -5.99 -12.32 -18.00
N ALA A 282 -7.27 -12.49 -18.31
CA ALA A 282 -7.80 -12.47 -19.67
C ALA A 282 -7.65 -11.11 -20.38
N HIS A 283 -7.43 -10.02 -19.65
CA HIS A 283 -7.31 -8.67 -20.21
C HIS A 283 -5.87 -8.19 -20.36
N GLY A 284 -4.88 -9.01 -19.98
CA GLY A 284 -3.47 -8.69 -20.12
C GLY A 284 -2.98 -7.58 -19.18
N GLN A 285 -1.75 -7.16 -19.43
CA GLN A 285 -1.06 -6.09 -18.72
C GLN A 285 -0.76 -4.94 -19.70
N SER A 286 -0.68 -3.72 -19.20
CA SER A 286 -0.19 -2.56 -19.94
C SER A 286 0.43 -1.55 -19.00
N ASP A 287 1.18 -0.61 -19.57
CA ASP A 287 1.68 0.58 -18.89
C ASP A 287 0.77 1.81 -19.12
N ALA A 288 -0.37 1.67 -19.80
CA ALA A 288 -1.20 2.79 -20.22
C ALA A 288 -1.69 3.66 -19.05
N ALA A 289 -1.96 3.05 -17.89
CA ALA A 289 -2.42 3.76 -16.70
C ALA A 289 -1.28 4.43 -15.90
N LEU A 290 -0.01 4.10 -16.20
CA LEU A 290 1.17 4.70 -15.57
C LEU A 290 2.37 4.46 -16.49
N PRO A 291 2.65 5.35 -17.45
CA PRO A 291 3.67 5.10 -18.46
C PRO A 291 5.07 4.98 -17.86
N GLY A 292 5.84 3.98 -18.30
CA GLY A 292 7.26 3.84 -17.93
C GLY A 292 7.52 3.41 -16.47
N TYR A 293 8.74 3.62 -15.99
CA TYR A 293 9.09 3.25 -14.61
C TYR A 293 8.36 4.14 -13.59
N SER A 294 7.86 3.55 -12.50
CA SER A 294 7.42 4.31 -11.33
C SER A 294 7.63 3.54 -10.02
N VAL A 295 7.94 4.26 -8.95
CA VAL A 295 8.06 3.73 -7.58
C VAL A 295 6.74 3.19 -7.02
N ALA A 296 5.60 3.58 -7.62
CA ALA A 296 4.28 3.10 -7.24
C ALA A 296 3.99 1.65 -7.70
N ARG A 297 4.80 1.08 -8.60
CA ARG A 297 4.68 -0.32 -9.05
C ARG A 297 5.44 -1.30 -8.18
N GLN A 298 5.06 -2.56 -8.15
CA GLN A 298 5.87 -3.60 -7.50
C GLN A 298 7.15 -3.91 -8.30
N GLU A 299 8.19 -4.40 -7.63
CA GLU A 299 9.49 -4.67 -8.27
C GLU A 299 9.44 -5.78 -9.33
N ASP A 300 8.48 -6.70 -9.19
CA ASP A 300 8.26 -7.88 -10.03
C ASP A 300 7.28 -7.66 -11.18
N GLU A 301 6.74 -6.45 -11.34
CA GLU A 301 5.74 -6.09 -12.36
C GLU A 301 6.36 -5.62 -13.70
N GLU A 302 7.68 -5.64 -13.85
CA GLU A 302 8.41 -5.30 -15.10
C GLU A 302 7.91 -4.02 -15.81
N ASP A 303 7.55 -3.01 -15.01
CA ASP A 303 7.00 -1.72 -15.47
C ASP A 303 5.67 -1.83 -16.24
N THR A 304 4.86 -2.86 -15.97
CA THR A 304 3.50 -3.02 -16.50
C THR A 304 2.51 -3.45 -15.41
N ASP A 305 1.28 -2.96 -15.49
CA ASP A 305 0.23 -3.32 -14.52
C ASP A 305 -0.84 -4.20 -15.18
N TRP A 306 -1.48 -5.08 -14.41
CA TRP A 306 -2.72 -5.71 -14.87
C TRP A 306 -3.78 -4.65 -15.14
N ASN A 307 -4.39 -4.72 -16.32
CA ASN A 307 -5.37 -3.72 -16.77
C ASN A 307 -6.62 -3.69 -15.89
N TYR A 308 -7.03 -4.86 -15.39
CA TYR A 308 -8.20 -4.99 -14.55
C TYR A 308 -7.96 -5.98 -13.40
N HIS A 309 -8.73 -5.79 -12.33
CA HIS A 309 -8.75 -6.68 -11.18
C HIS A 309 -10.19 -7.03 -10.82
N TYR A 310 -10.44 -8.25 -10.36
CA TYR A 310 -11.72 -8.64 -9.78
C TYR A 310 -11.65 -8.55 -8.26
N VAL A 311 -12.68 -7.99 -7.64
CA VAL A 311 -12.82 -7.98 -6.19
C VAL A 311 -13.30 -9.35 -5.73
N GLY A 312 -12.46 -10.06 -4.98
CA GLY A 312 -12.89 -11.26 -4.25
C GLY A 312 -13.75 -10.87 -3.05
N MET A 313 -14.96 -11.42 -2.98
CA MET A 313 -15.85 -11.33 -1.82
C MET A 313 -15.67 -12.52 -0.88
#